data_AF-A0A6P0U807-F1
#
_entry.id   AF-A0A6P0U807-F1
#
_cell.length_a   1.000
_cell.length_b   1.000
_cell.length_c   1.000
_cell.angle_alpha   90.00
_cell.angle_beta   90.00
_cell.angle_gamma   90.00
#
_symmetry.space_group_name_H-M   'P 1'
#
loop_
_entity.id
_entity.type
_entity.pdbx_description
1 polymer ?
#
loop_
_entity_poly.entity_id
_entity_poly.type
_entity_poly.pdbx_seq_one_letter_code
_entity_poly.pdbx_strand_id
1 'polypeptide(L)'
;MKKTILSITMAVVFGTFASAATEPTEVVTKAVKTEESSVMWKAYKVTGSHTGLVNLTEGNLLFDGSTLVGGNFSVDMTSLISTDLEGDSKGKLEGHLKSDDFFSVEKHPTSTLVFTNVKSIGKNSYEVTGDLTIKGITKPITFDVSIYGNKATATAKIDRAEYNVRYGSGSFFENLGDTTIYDEFDLVVDLQF
;
A
#
# COMPACT_ATOMS: atom_id res chain seq x y z
N MET A 1 82.87 12.83 39.65
CA MET A 1 81.64 13.23 38.93
C MET A 1 80.95 11.96 38.43
N LYS A 2 79.93 11.46 39.15
CA LYS A 2 79.17 10.26 38.76
C LYS A 2 77.84 10.75 38.17
N LYS A 3 77.60 10.50 36.88
CA LYS A 3 76.36 10.90 36.19
C LYS A 3 75.32 9.80 36.37
N THR A 4 74.22 10.14 37.03
CA THR A 4 73.04 9.29 37.19
C THR A 4 72.19 9.39 35.93
N ILE A 5 71.89 8.27 35.27
CA ILE A 5 70.98 8.20 34.12
C ILE A 5 69.61 7.76 34.65
N LEU A 6 68.63 8.66 34.63
CA LEU A 6 67.22 8.32 34.83
C LEU A 6 66.68 7.64 33.57
N SER A 7 66.16 6.42 33.70
CA SER A 7 65.41 5.75 32.64
C SER A 7 63.93 6.08 32.79
N ILE A 8 63.33 6.73 31.79
CA ILE A 8 61.90 6.99 31.70
C ILE A 8 61.28 5.86 30.89
N THR A 9 60.53 4.98 31.56
CA THR A 9 59.69 3.97 30.91
C THR A 9 58.38 4.62 30.48
N MET A 10 58.22 4.84 29.16
CA MET A 10 56.96 5.33 28.58
C MET A 10 56.07 4.12 28.27
N ALA A 11 55.00 3.95 29.04
CA ALA A 11 54.00 2.91 28.79
C ALA A 11 53.09 3.36 27.64
N VAL A 12 53.19 2.68 26.49
CA VAL A 12 52.27 2.86 25.36
C VAL A 12 51.05 1.98 25.61
N VAL A 13 49.91 2.61 25.96
CA VAL A 13 48.61 1.93 26.06
C VAL A 13 48.01 1.87 24.66
N PHE A 14 48.04 0.70 24.02
CA PHE A 14 47.28 0.45 22.79
C PHE A 14 45.80 0.30 23.14
N GLY A 15 45.02 1.36 22.92
CA GLY A 15 43.55 1.29 22.98
C GLY A 15 43.02 0.48 21.80
N THR A 16 42.42 -0.67 22.08
CA THR A 16 41.66 -1.43 21.09
C THR A 16 40.34 -0.71 20.82
N PHE A 17 40.27 0.04 19.72
CA PHE A 17 39.00 0.51 19.20
C PHE A 17 38.31 -0.68 18.52
N ALA A 18 37.39 -1.33 19.23
CA ALA A 18 36.45 -2.26 18.62
C ALA A 18 35.49 -1.44 17.74
N SER A 19 35.71 -1.46 16.43
CA SER A 19 34.73 -0.97 15.47
C SER A 19 33.53 -1.91 15.57
N ALA A 20 32.42 -1.42 16.11
CA ALA A 20 31.14 -2.12 16.02
C ALA A 20 30.69 -2.04 14.56
N ALA A 21 31.12 -3.03 13.76
CA ALA A 21 30.51 -3.28 12.47
C ALA A 21 29.05 -3.67 12.75
N THR A 22 28.11 -2.81 12.38
CA THR A 22 26.69 -3.15 12.33
C THR A 22 26.54 -4.28 11.32
N GLU A 23 26.30 -5.50 11.79
CA GLU A 23 25.86 -6.61 10.95
C GLU A 23 24.65 -6.15 10.13
N PRO A 24 24.62 -6.37 8.80
CA PRO A 24 23.46 -6.02 8.00
C PRO A 24 22.26 -6.81 8.51
N THR A 25 21.23 -6.12 8.99
CA THR A 25 19.98 -6.77 9.38
C THR A 25 19.34 -7.39 8.14
N GLU A 26 19.00 -8.68 8.24
CA GLU A 26 18.30 -9.37 7.17
C GLU A 26 16.85 -8.85 7.06
N VAL A 27 16.47 -8.38 5.88
CA VAL A 27 15.09 -7.96 5.61
C VAL A 27 14.21 -9.21 5.52
N VAL A 28 13.27 -9.33 6.45
CA VAL A 28 12.33 -10.46 6.54
C VAL A 28 11.07 -10.15 5.74
N THR A 29 10.69 -11.05 4.85
CA THR A 29 9.39 -10.99 4.16
C THR A 29 8.33 -11.73 4.97
N LYS A 30 7.23 -11.04 5.27
CA LYS A 30 6.02 -11.64 5.85
C LYS A 30 4.91 -11.65 4.81
N ALA A 31 4.49 -12.85 4.42
CA ALA A 31 3.42 -13.04 3.47
C ALA A 31 2.05 -12.77 4.12
N VAL A 32 1.20 -12.04 3.42
CA VAL A 32 -0.18 -11.78 3.81
C VAL A 32 -1.00 -13.05 3.64
N LYS A 33 -1.82 -13.35 4.64
CA LYS A 33 -2.86 -14.38 4.56
C LYS A 33 -4.07 -13.79 3.83
N THR A 34 -4.13 -13.98 2.52
CA THR A 34 -5.13 -13.36 1.63
C THR A 34 -6.57 -13.64 2.08
N GLU A 35 -6.87 -14.88 2.47
CA GLU A 35 -8.21 -15.31 2.93
C GLU A 35 -8.63 -14.76 4.30
N GLU A 36 -7.66 -14.32 5.13
CA GLU A 36 -7.93 -13.67 6.42
C GLU A 36 -7.89 -12.13 6.32
N SER A 37 -7.65 -11.60 5.12
CA SER A 37 -7.46 -10.17 4.84
C SER A 37 -8.58 -9.62 3.96
N SER A 38 -8.73 -8.30 3.90
CA SER A 38 -9.77 -7.65 3.10
C SER A 38 -9.25 -6.39 2.42
N VAL A 39 -9.76 -6.14 1.21
CA VAL A 39 -9.65 -4.87 0.49
C VAL A 39 -11.06 -4.45 0.11
N MET A 40 -11.60 -3.50 0.87
CA MET A 40 -12.92 -2.92 0.62
C MET A 40 -12.77 -1.62 -0.18
N TRP A 41 -13.60 -1.46 -1.20
CA TRP A 41 -13.75 -0.19 -1.91
C TRP A 41 -15.05 0.50 -1.51
N LYS A 42 -15.03 1.83 -1.51
CA LYS A 42 -16.22 2.67 -1.39
C LYS A 42 -16.17 3.80 -2.39
N ALA A 43 -17.13 3.81 -3.32
CA ALA A 43 -17.22 4.80 -4.39
C ALA A 43 -18.50 5.63 -4.26
N TYR A 44 -18.45 6.86 -4.77
CA TYR A 44 -19.46 7.87 -4.50
C TYR A 44 -20.07 8.42 -5.78
N LYS A 45 -21.36 8.71 -5.71
CA LYS A 45 -22.15 9.36 -6.74
C LYS A 45 -22.88 10.55 -6.09
N VAL A 46 -23.29 11.53 -6.88
CA VAL A 46 -24.15 12.63 -6.36
C VAL A 46 -25.39 12.10 -5.62
N THR A 47 -25.93 10.97 -6.05
CA THR A 47 -27.14 10.37 -5.49
C THR A 47 -26.90 9.31 -4.41
N GLY A 48 -25.65 9.03 -4.01
CA GLY A 48 -25.37 7.99 -3.01
C GLY A 48 -23.96 7.41 -3.09
N SER A 49 -23.78 6.20 -2.57
CA SER A 49 -22.50 5.50 -2.62
C SER A 49 -22.72 4.00 -2.73
N HIS A 50 -21.70 3.30 -3.22
CA HIS A 50 -21.65 1.84 -3.19
C HIS A 50 -20.39 1.36 -2.49
N THR A 51 -20.47 0.16 -1.92
CA THR A 51 -19.32 -0.53 -1.32
C THR A 51 -19.14 -1.89 -1.93
N GLY A 52 -17.92 -2.40 -1.83
CA GLY A 52 -17.65 -3.74 -2.28
C GLY A 52 -16.26 -4.22 -1.94
N LEU A 53 -15.92 -5.41 -2.45
CA LEU A 53 -14.65 -6.08 -2.17
C LEU A 53 -13.91 -6.39 -3.46
N VAL A 54 -12.59 -6.53 -3.32
CA VAL A 54 -11.72 -7.16 -4.30
C VAL A 54 -10.73 -8.05 -3.53
N ASN A 55 -10.45 -9.24 -4.04
CA ASN A 55 -9.60 -10.22 -3.37
C ASN A 55 -8.12 -9.94 -3.64
N LEU A 56 -7.30 -10.10 -2.61
CA LEU A 56 -5.85 -10.18 -2.75
C LEU A 56 -5.49 -11.54 -3.37
N THR A 57 -4.65 -11.51 -4.40
CA THR A 57 -3.98 -12.72 -4.91
C THR A 57 -2.67 -12.97 -4.19
N GLU A 58 -1.98 -11.89 -3.82
CA GLU A 58 -0.70 -11.91 -3.12
C GLU A 58 -0.53 -10.62 -2.32
N GLY A 59 0.17 -10.70 -1.19
CA GLY A 59 0.63 -9.55 -0.45
C GLY A 59 1.87 -9.90 0.35
N ASN A 60 2.84 -9.01 0.39
CA ASN A 60 4.07 -9.16 1.16
C ASN A 60 4.37 -7.86 1.89
N LEU A 61 4.78 -7.96 3.14
CA LEU A 61 5.33 -6.86 3.92
C LEU A 61 6.80 -7.18 4.27
N LEU A 62 7.68 -6.21 4.07
CA LEU A 62 9.11 -6.36 4.28
C LEU A 62 9.51 -5.63 5.57
N PHE A 63 10.21 -6.33 6.45
CA PHE A 63 10.62 -5.81 7.75
C PHE A 63 12.14 -5.88 7.94
N ASP A 64 12.72 -4.76 8.37
CA ASP A 64 14.05 -4.72 8.97
C ASP A 64 13.86 -4.71 10.50
N GLY A 65 14.11 -5.84 11.14
CA GLY A 65 13.75 -6.05 12.55
C GLY A 65 12.24 -5.90 12.77
N SER A 66 11.82 -4.85 13.47
CA SER A 66 10.41 -4.52 13.70
C SER A 66 9.89 -3.35 12.85
N THR A 67 10.76 -2.78 12.02
CA THR A 67 10.45 -1.63 11.18
C THR A 67 9.95 -2.09 9.82
N LEU A 68 8.78 -1.61 9.41
CA LEU A 68 8.30 -1.80 8.04
C LEU A 68 9.20 -1.00 7.09
N VAL A 69 9.72 -1.66 6.05
CA VAL A 69 10.62 -1.04 5.06
C VAL A 69 10.13 -1.18 3.62
N GLY A 70 9.11 -2.01 3.38
CA GLY A 70 8.53 -2.17 2.05
C GLY A 70 7.31 -3.09 2.03
N GLY A 71 6.73 -3.24 0.85
CA GLY A 71 5.61 -4.13 0.63
C GLY A 71 5.22 -4.18 -0.85
N ASN A 72 4.57 -5.27 -1.24
CA ASN A 72 3.98 -5.42 -2.57
C ASN A 72 2.68 -6.21 -2.47
N PHE A 73 1.71 -5.85 -3.31
CA PHE A 73 0.37 -6.40 -3.28
C PHE A 73 -0.15 -6.55 -4.69
N SER A 74 -0.96 -7.58 -4.90
CA SER A 74 -1.70 -7.82 -6.13
C SER A 74 -3.13 -8.21 -5.79
N VAL A 75 -4.08 -7.64 -6.52
CA VAL A 75 -5.50 -7.97 -6.39
C VAL A 75 -6.04 -8.53 -7.71
N ASP A 76 -6.96 -9.49 -7.60
CA ASP A 76 -7.69 -10.05 -8.74
C ASP A 76 -8.92 -9.19 -9.03
N MET A 77 -8.87 -8.39 -10.08
CA MET A 77 -9.97 -7.52 -10.48
C MET A 77 -11.21 -8.30 -10.95
N THR A 78 -11.07 -9.58 -11.32
CA THR A 78 -12.21 -10.43 -11.68
C THR A 78 -13.08 -10.77 -10.46
N SER A 79 -12.50 -10.72 -9.26
CA SER A 79 -13.18 -10.92 -7.98
C SER A 79 -13.97 -9.71 -7.47
N LEU A 80 -13.94 -8.58 -8.19
CA LEU A 80 -14.64 -7.37 -7.79
C LEU A 80 -16.14 -7.61 -7.64
N ILE A 81 -16.68 -7.30 -6.46
CA ILE A 81 -18.11 -7.43 -6.13
C ILE A 81 -18.63 -6.19 -5.41
N SER A 82 -19.96 -5.95 -5.46
CA SER A 82 -20.66 -5.01 -4.57
C SER A 82 -21.21 -5.74 -3.36
N THR A 83 -21.14 -5.13 -2.19
CA THR A 83 -21.60 -5.70 -0.91
C THR A 83 -22.89 -5.09 -0.38
N ASP A 84 -23.35 -4.00 -0.99
CA ASP A 84 -24.53 -3.24 -0.57
C ASP A 84 -25.75 -3.41 -1.49
N LEU A 85 -25.60 -4.18 -2.56
CA LEU A 85 -26.65 -4.50 -3.52
C LEU A 85 -26.87 -6.01 -3.65
N GLU A 86 -28.09 -6.37 -4.04
CA GLU A 86 -28.52 -7.75 -4.28
C GLU A 86 -29.21 -7.91 -5.65
N GLY A 87 -29.32 -9.16 -6.12
CA GLY A 87 -30.04 -9.53 -7.34
C GLY A 87 -29.55 -8.83 -8.61
N ASP A 88 -30.49 -8.47 -9.50
CA ASP A 88 -30.17 -7.87 -10.81
C ASP A 88 -29.41 -6.54 -10.71
N SER A 89 -29.68 -5.74 -9.67
CA SER A 89 -29.00 -4.46 -9.46
C SER A 89 -27.52 -4.64 -9.15
N LYS A 90 -27.21 -5.65 -8.32
CA LYS A 90 -25.82 -6.06 -8.03
C LYS A 90 -25.10 -6.49 -9.31
N GLY A 91 -25.71 -7.41 -10.05
CA GLY A 91 -25.13 -7.93 -11.30
C GLY A 91 -24.89 -6.84 -12.36
N LYS A 92 -25.79 -5.86 -12.47
CA LYS A 92 -25.61 -4.71 -13.37
C LYS A 92 -24.44 -3.82 -12.96
N LEU A 93 -24.32 -3.50 -11.67
CA LEU A 93 -23.22 -2.68 -11.17
C LEU A 93 -21.89 -3.40 -11.36
N GLU A 94 -21.77 -4.64 -10.89
CA GLU A 94 -20.54 -5.43 -11.00
C GLU A 94 -20.12 -5.63 -12.46
N GLY A 95 -21.06 -5.97 -13.35
CA GLY A 95 -20.80 -6.10 -14.77
C GLY A 95 -20.30 -4.81 -15.40
N HIS A 96 -20.88 -3.67 -15.03
CA HIS A 96 -20.45 -2.37 -15.53
C HIS A 96 -19.09 -1.94 -14.98
N LEU A 97 -18.80 -2.16 -13.70
CA LEU A 97 -17.48 -1.88 -13.12
C LEU A 97 -16.37 -2.71 -13.79
N LYS A 98 -16.69 -3.91 -14.27
CA LYS A 98 -15.73 -4.80 -14.96
C LYS A 98 -15.57 -4.48 -16.46
N SER A 99 -16.47 -3.71 -17.06
CA SER A 99 -16.47 -3.43 -18.50
C SER A 99 -15.36 -2.46 -18.93
N ASP A 100 -15.17 -2.34 -20.25
CA ASP A 100 -14.23 -1.39 -20.87
C ASP A 100 -14.50 0.08 -20.53
N ASP A 101 -15.75 0.43 -20.23
CA ASP A 101 -16.14 1.79 -19.83
C ASP A 101 -15.59 2.17 -18.44
N PHE A 102 -15.23 1.16 -17.65
CA PHE A 102 -14.70 1.33 -16.30
C PHE A 102 -13.30 0.71 -16.15
N PHE A 103 -13.12 -0.36 -15.37
CA PHE A 103 -11.81 -0.93 -15.08
C PHE A 103 -11.26 -1.83 -16.21
N SER A 104 -12.04 -2.18 -17.23
CA SER A 104 -11.62 -3.01 -18.37
C SER A 104 -10.94 -4.31 -17.89
N VAL A 105 -11.63 -5.02 -17.01
CA VAL A 105 -11.06 -6.14 -16.23
C VAL A 105 -10.62 -7.30 -17.11
N GLU A 106 -11.28 -7.51 -18.26
CA GLU A 106 -10.84 -8.53 -19.23
C GLU A 106 -9.42 -8.27 -19.76
N LYS A 107 -9.04 -7.01 -19.96
CA LYS A 107 -7.70 -6.60 -20.45
C LYS A 107 -6.72 -6.33 -19.32
N HIS A 108 -7.24 -5.97 -18.15
CA HIS A 108 -6.47 -5.62 -16.96
C HIS A 108 -6.99 -6.40 -15.74
N PRO A 109 -6.78 -7.74 -15.70
CA PRO A 109 -7.34 -8.58 -14.64
C PRO A 109 -6.66 -8.38 -13.29
N THR A 110 -5.56 -7.63 -13.24
CA THR A 110 -4.74 -7.42 -12.05
C THR A 110 -4.48 -5.95 -11.82
N SER A 111 -4.61 -5.51 -10.57
CA SER A 111 -4.08 -4.24 -10.09
C SER A 111 -3.00 -4.51 -9.03
N THR A 112 -1.96 -3.70 -9.00
CA THR A 112 -0.81 -3.91 -8.10
C THR A 112 -0.46 -2.66 -7.33
N LEU A 113 0.16 -2.84 -6.16
CA LEU A 113 0.73 -1.76 -5.37
C LEU A 113 2.13 -2.18 -4.92
N VAL A 114 3.14 -1.36 -5.18
CA VAL A 114 4.52 -1.60 -4.75
C VAL A 114 5.02 -0.40 -3.95
N PHE A 115 5.44 -0.62 -2.71
CA PHE A 115 5.93 0.47 -1.87
C PHE A 115 7.27 0.96 -2.42
N THR A 116 7.39 2.28 -2.56
CA THR A 116 8.62 2.95 -3.03
C THR A 116 9.30 3.72 -1.92
N ASN A 117 8.55 4.14 -0.90
CA ASN A 117 9.09 4.78 0.30
C ASN A 117 8.23 4.44 1.52
N VAL A 118 8.88 4.14 2.65
CA VAL A 118 8.22 3.89 3.93
C VAL A 118 8.89 4.75 4.99
N LYS A 119 8.11 5.60 5.64
CA LYS A 119 8.60 6.52 6.67
C LYS A 119 7.82 6.31 7.96
N SER A 120 8.53 5.99 9.04
CA SER A 120 7.92 5.94 10.36
C SER A 120 7.45 7.36 10.77
N ILE A 121 6.18 7.49 11.13
CA ILE A 121 5.56 8.74 11.61
C ILE A 121 5.09 8.64 13.06
N GLY A 122 5.35 7.51 13.71
CA GLY A 122 4.98 7.26 15.09
C GLY A 122 5.16 5.81 15.46
N LYS A 123 4.73 5.45 16.68
CA LYS A 123 4.79 4.07 17.14
C LYS A 123 3.86 3.21 16.29
N ASN A 124 4.44 2.26 15.57
CA ASN A 124 3.76 1.35 14.65
C ASN A 124 2.91 2.05 13.58
N SER A 125 3.23 3.30 13.22
CA SER A 125 2.54 4.06 12.18
C SER A 125 3.55 4.52 11.15
N TYR A 126 3.18 4.38 9.87
CA TYR A 126 4.05 4.62 8.73
C TYR A 126 3.30 5.41 7.67
N GLU A 127 3.90 6.50 7.19
CA GLU A 127 3.52 7.14 5.93
C GLU A 127 4.19 6.35 4.81
N VAL A 128 3.40 5.77 3.92
CA VAL A 128 3.86 4.94 2.81
C VAL A 128 3.55 5.65 1.51
N THR A 129 4.56 5.77 0.64
CA THR A 129 4.36 6.06 -0.78
C THR A 129 4.54 4.77 -1.57
N GLY A 130 3.63 4.50 -2.49
CA GLY A 130 3.69 3.34 -3.36
C GLY A 130 3.18 3.62 -4.76
N ASP A 131 3.70 2.86 -5.71
CA ASP A 131 3.26 2.87 -7.10
C ASP A 131 2.04 1.95 -7.23
N LEU A 132 0.86 2.56 -7.35
CA LEU A 132 -0.40 1.88 -7.60
C LEU A 132 -0.62 1.78 -9.11
N THR A 133 -0.86 0.56 -9.60
CA THR A 133 -1.20 0.30 -10.99
C THR A 133 -2.65 -0.17 -11.07
N ILE A 134 -3.50 0.62 -11.74
CA ILE A 134 -4.89 0.28 -12.06
C ILE A 134 -5.07 0.48 -13.57
N LYS A 135 -5.73 -0.48 -14.23
CA LYS A 135 -6.02 -0.42 -15.68
C LYS A 135 -4.74 -0.17 -16.51
N GLY A 136 -3.63 -0.79 -16.10
CA GLY A 136 -2.31 -0.66 -16.76
C GLY A 136 -1.64 0.70 -16.62
N ILE A 137 -2.20 1.64 -15.86
CA ILE A 137 -1.61 2.96 -15.59
C ILE A 137 -1.07 2.98 -14.18
N THR A 138 0.18 3.40 -14.01
CA THR A 138 0.85 3.49 -12.70
C THR A 138 0.90 4.94 -12.22
N LYS A 139 0.49 5.17 -10.96
CA LYS A 139 0.56 6.46 -10.28
C LYS A 139 1.07 6.29 -8.84
N PRO A 140 1.91 7.22 -8.34
CA PRO A 140 2.29 7.22 -6.94
C PRO A 140 1.11 7.65 -6.08
N ILE A 141 0.84 6.92 -5.01
CA ILE A 141 -0.11 7.28 -3.97
C ILE A 141 0.58 7.31 -2.61
N THR A 142 0.08 8.14 -1.70
CA THR A 142 0.56 8.20 -0.31
C THR A 142 -0.61 7.91 0.63
N PHE A 143 -0.37 7.05 1.62
CA PHE A 143 -1.35 6.65 2.61
C PHE A 143 -0.64 6.22 3.91
N ASP A 144 -1.40 6.22 5.00
CA ASP A 144 -0.88 5.80 6.30
C ASP A 144 -1.19 4.32 6.55
N VAL A 145 -0.21 3.60 7.08
CA VAL A 145 -0.30 2.21 7.51
C VAL A 145 -0.10 2.13 9.02
N SER A 146 -1.04 1.50 9.72
CA SER A 146 -0.91 1.17 11.15
C SER A 146 -0.65 -0.32 11.32
N ILE A 147 0.30 -0.68 12.18
CA ILE A 147 0.67 -2.07 12.46
C ILE A 147 0.42 -2.43 13.93
N TYR A 148 -0.21 -3.57 14.19
CA TYR A 148 -0.36 -4.10 15.53
C TYR A 148 -0.27 -5.63 15.54
N GLY A 149 0.79 -6.16 16.16
CA GLY A 149 1.10 -7.59 16.11
C GLY A 149 1.28 -8.05 14.67
N ASN A 150 0.43 -8.97 14.24
CA ASN A 150 0.38 -9.56 12.90
C ASN A 150 -0.72 -8.95 12.02
N LYS A 151 -1.14 -7.72 12.34
CA LYS A 151 -2.17 -6.98 11.61
C LYS A 151 -1.61 -5.68 11.06
N ALA A 152 -2.03 -5.32 9.85
CA ALA A 152 -1.81 -4.00 9.28
C ALA A 152 -3.14 -3.45 8.77
N THR A 153 -3.38 -2.16 8.98
CA THR A 153 -4.57 -1.46 8.48
C THR A 153 -4.17 -0.20 7.73
N ALA A 154 -4.92 0.12 6.69
CA ALA A 154 -4.70 1.33 5.89
C ALA A 154 -6.01 1.82 5.27
N THR A 155 -6.11 3.12 5.09
CA THR A 155 -7.12 3.74 4.24
C THR A 155 -6.41 4.57 3.18
N ALA A 156 -6.77 4.38 1.91
CA ALA A 156 -6.22 5.16 0.80
C ALA A 156 -7.36 5.78 0.00
N LYS A 157 -7.23 7.06 -0.34
CA LYS A 157 -8.14 7.74 -1.25
C LYS A 157 -7.51 7.77 -2.63
N ILE A 158 -8.23 7.25 -3.61
CA ILE A 158 -7.74 7.08 -4.99
C ILE A 158 -8.59 7.91 -5.93
N ASP A 159 -7.94 8.67 -6.81
CA ASP A 159 -8.60 9.34 -7.93
C ASP A 159 -8.60 8.41 -9.16
N ARG A 160 -9.77 7.90 -9.54
CA ARG A 160 -9.92 6.99 -10.70
C ARG A 160 -9.67 7.69 -12.04
N ALA A 161 -9.79 9.01 -12.11
CA ALA A 161 -9.56 9.75 -13.34
C ALA A 161 -8.09 9.71 -13.76
N GLU A 162 -7.16 9.65 -12.80
CA GLU A 162 -5.72 9.49 -13.07
C GLU A 162 -5.38 8.17 -13.78
N TYR A 163 -6.25 7.17 -13.67
CA TYR A 163 -6.14 5.86 -14.31
C TYR A 163 -7.04 5.72 -15.54
N ASN A 164 -7.53 6.84 -16.09
CA ASN A 164 -8.37 6.87 -17.29
C ASN A 164 -9.64 5.99 -17.15
N VAL A 165 -10.19 5.92 -15.93
CA VAL A 165 -11.52 5.37 -15.65
C VAL A 165 -12.50 6.53 -15.78
N ARG A 166 -13.07 6.71 -16.98
CA ARG A 166 -13.71 7.98 -17.37
C ARG A 166 -15.21 8.02 -17.12
N TYR A 167 -15.91 6.89 -17.16
CA TYR A 167 -17.38 6.88 -17.16
C TYR A 167 -17.95 7.70 -15.99
N GLY A 168 -18.91 8.60 -16.29
CA GLY A 168 -19.57 9.44 -15.29
C GLY A 168 -18.66 10.40 -14.51
N SER A 169 -17.41 10.59 -14.93
CA SER A 169 -16.44 11.48 -14.28
C SER A 169 -16.67 12.94 -14.66
N GLY A 170 -16.71 13.80 -13.65
CA GLY A 170 -16.77 15.26 -13.84
C GLY A 170 -15.47 15.84 -14.42
N SER A 171 -14.34 15.14 -14.33
CA SER A 171 -13.07 15.57 -14.92
C SER A 171 -13.01 15.37 -16.43
N PHE A 172 -13.83 14.49 -16.99
CA PHE A 172 -13.84 14.20 -18.44
C PHE A 172 -15.09 14.67 -19.17
N PHE A 173 -16.19 14.90 -18.47
CA PHE A 173 -17.48 15.20 -19.07
C PHE A 173 -18.21 16.30 -18.31
N GLU A 174 -18.87 17.18 -19.05
CA GLU A 174 -19.71 18.24 -18.51
C GLU A 174 -21.19 17.82 -18.48
N ASN A 175 -22.01 18.56 -17.72
CA ASN A 175 -23.48 18.44 -17.71
C ASN A 175 -24.02 17.04 -17.34
N LEU A 176 -23.28 16.29 -16.51
CA LEU A 176 -23.69 14.95 -16.05
C LEU A 176 -24.86 14.98 -15.05
N GLY A 177 -25.04 16.08 -14.30
CA GLY A 177 -26.10 16.20 -13.29
C GLY A 177 -26.10 15.02 -12.30
N ASP A 178 -27.26 14.40 -12.10
CA ASP A 178 -27.46 13.26 -11.20
C ASP A 178 -26.76 11.97 -11.66
N THR A 179 -26.13 11.96 -12.84
CA THR A 179 -25.33 10.81 -13.31
C THR A 179 -23.86 10.90 -12.91
N THR A 180 -23.43 12.03 -12.34
CA THR A 180 -22.03 12.25 -11.91
C THR A 180 -21.61 11.25 -10.84
N ILE A 181 -20.56 10.49 -11.15
CA ILE A 181 -19.83 9.60 -10.25
C ILE A 181 -18.52 10.30 -9.91
N TYR A 182 -18.26 10.53 -8.63
CA TYR A 182 -17.05 11.23 -8.21
C TYR A 182 -15.79 10.46 -8.62
N ASP A 183 -14.71 11.20 -8.83
CA ASP A 183 -13.44 10.62 -9.25
C ASP A 183 -12.75 9.92 -8.09
N GLU A 184 -12.91 10.46 -6.88
CA GLU A 184 -12.40 9.87 -5.67
C GLU A 184 -13.23 8.66 -5.20
N PHE A 185 -12.54 7.59 -4.85
CA PHE A 185 -13.06 6.47 -4.07
C PHE A 185 -12.07 6.11 -2.96
N ASP A 186 -12.58 5.47 -1.91
CA ASP A 186 -11.76 5.05 -0.79
C ASP A 186 -11.49 3.54 -0.86
N LEU A 187 -10.28 3.14 -0.51
CA LEU A 187 -9.89 1.79 -0.18
C LEU A 187 -9.72 1.69 1.34
N VAL A 188 -10.30 0.67 1.95
CA VAL A 188 -10.12 0.31 3.36
C VAL A 188 -9.55 -1.10 3.39
N VAL A 189 -8.37 -1.24 3.97
CA VAL A 189 -7.57 -2.46 3.91
C VAL A 189 -7.28 -2.96 5.32
N ASP A 190 -7.58 -4.22 5.57
CA ASP A 190 -7.23 -4.94 6.79
C ASP A 190 -6.45 -6.21 6.44
N LEU A 191 -5.21 -6.31 6.89
CA LEU A 191 -4.31 -7.43 6.58
C LEU A 191 -4.02 -8.30 7.80
N GLN A 192 -3.91 -9.61 7.59
CA GLN A 192 -3.26 -10.56 8.49
C GLN A 192 -1.97 -11.08 7.83
N PHE A 193 -0.86 -11.16 8.56
CA PHE A 193 0.44 -11.63 8.05
C PHE A 193 1.33 -12.30 9.12
#